data_AF-A0A366HC68-F1
#
_entry.id   AF-A0A366HC68-F1
#
_cell.length_a   1.000
_cell.length_b   1.000
_cell.length_c   1.000
_cell.angle_alpha   90.00
_cell.angle_beta   90.00
_cell.angle_gamma   90.00
#
_symmetry.space_group_name_H-M   'P 1'
#
loop_
_entity.id
_entity.type
_entity.pdbx_description
1 polymer ?
#
loop_
_entity_poly.entity_id
_entity_poly.type
_entity_poly.pdbx_seq_one_letter_code
_entity_poly.pdbx_strand_id
1 'polypeptide(L)'
;MAIQEFIVSSAPVRPNVAVQPFPLVEQAARHAADLWWQTAPLTMAAWRDNRFDALQSGLGFDAEALHARKRTFDIAFARRIGEVIAGAAGRV
;
A
#
# COMPACT_ATOMS: atom_id res chain seq x y z
N MET A 1 -52.68 -0.79 -7.50
CA MET A 1 -51.53 -0.15 -8.17
C MET A 1 -50.38 -0.20 -7.16
N ALA A 2 -49.41 -1.11 -7.37
CA ALA A 2 -48.40 -1.45 -6.37
C ALA A 2 -47.22 -0.46 -6.42
N ILE A 3 -46.78 -0.01 -5.24
CA ILE A 3 -45.62 0.87 -5.06
C ILE A 3 -44.40 -0.04 -4.98
N GLN A 4 -43.49 0.08 -5.94
CA GLN A 4 -42.26 -0.71 -5.99
C GLN A 4 -41.18 0.02 -5.20
N GLU A 5 -40.84 -0.49 -4.02
CA GLU A 5 -39.80 0.06 -3.16
C GLU A 5 -38.43 -0.06 -3.83
N PHE A 6 -37.82 1.09 -4.15
CA PHE A 6 -36.48 1.20 -4.68
C PHE A 6 -35.49 1.09 -3.51
N ILE A 7 -35.00 -0.13 -3.25
CA ILE A 7 -33.93 -0.34 -2.27
C ILE A 7 -32.65 0.29 -2.84
N VAL A 8 -32.34 1.52 -2.44
CA VAL A 8 -31.02 2.11 -2.63
C VAL A 8 -30.06 1.36 -1.72
N SER A 9 -29.40 0.34 -2.26
CA SER A 9 -28.28 -0.35 -1.61
C SER A 9 -27.21 0.68 -1.28
N SER A 10 -27.05 1.00 0.02
CA SER A 10 -26.02 1.87 0.56
C SER A 10 -24.65 1.17 0.65
N ALA A 11 -24.30 0.39 -0.37
CA ALA A 11 -22.96 -0.13 -0.47
C ALA A 11 -21.99 1.05 -0.68
N PRO A 12 -20.88 1.15 0.06
CA PRO A 12 -19.88 2.15 -0.24
C PRO A 12 -19.37 1.88 -1.65
N VAL A 13 -19.64 2.81 -2.58
CA VAL A 13 -18.99 2.87 -3.88
C VAL A 13 -17.51 3.05 -3.58
N ARG A 14 -16.76 1.94 -3.50
CA ARG A 14 -15.30 2.02 -3.55
C ARG A 14 -15.00 2.56 -4.95
N PRO A 15 -14.39 3.74 -5.09
CA PRO A 15 -13.98 4.17 -6.42
C PRO A 15 -13.02 3.08 -6.93
N ASN A 16 -13.44 2.37 -7.97
CA ASN A 16 -12.60 1.48 -8.75
C ASN A 16 -11.63 2.36 -9.55
N VAL A 17 -10.74 3.06 -8.85
CA VAL A 17 -9.55 3.63 -9.45
C VAL A 17 -8.77 2.41 -9.87
N ALA A 18 -8.72 2.14 -11.17
CA ALA A 18 -7.78 1.19 -11.73
C ALA A 18 -6.39 1.62 -11.28
N VAL A 19 -5.92 1.06 -10.17
CA VAL A 19 -4.58 1.25 -9.66
C VAL A 19 -3.70 0.73 -10.77
N GLN A 20 -2.98 1.60 -11.48
CA GLN A 20 -1.90 1.13 -12.33
C GLN A 20 -1.05 0.20 -11.46
N PRO A 21 -0.94 -1.09 -11.80
CA PRO A 21 -0.21 -2.00 -10.95
C PRO A 21 1.25 -1.55 -11.00
N PHE A 22 1.81 -1.17 -9.86
CA PHE A 22 3.22 -0.86 -9.71
C PHE A 22 3.90 -2.06 -9.03
N PRO A 23 4.05 -3.22 -9.71
CA PRO A 23 4.46 -4.48 -9.06
C PRO A 23 5.85 -4.37 -8.41
N LEU A 24 6.76 -3.61 -9.01
CA LEU A 24 8.09 -3.37 -8.44
C LEU A 24 8.03 -2.51 -7.17
N VAL A 25 7.10 -1.56 -7.11
CA VAL A 25 6.88 -0.72 -5.92
C VAL A 25 6.28 -1.58 -4.79
N GLU A 26 5.33 -2.46 -5.10
CA GLU A 26 4.77 -3.40 -4.12
C GLU A 26 5.82 -4.40 -3.60
N GLN A 27 6.67 -4.92 -4.48
CA GLN A 27 7.76 -5.81 -4.08
C GLN A 27 8.77 -5.10 -3.19
N ALA A 28 9.18 -3.87 -3.55
CA ALA A 28 10.07 -3.06 -2.73
C ALA A 28 9.45 -2.74 -1.35
N ALA A 29 8.16 -2.42 -1.30
CA ALA A 29 7.44 -2.17 -0.05
C ALA A 29 7.39 -3.39 0.87
N ARG A 30 7.08 -4.57 0.31
CA ARG A 30 7.08 -5.83 1.08
C ARG A 30 8.47 -6.13 1.65
N HIS A 31 9.50 -6.00 0.83
CA HIS A 31 10.88 -6.20 1.28
C HIS A 31 11.29 -5.19 2.37
N ALA A 32 10.92 -3.92 2.21
CA ALA A 32 11.18 -2.89 3.22
C ALA A 32 10.48 -3.19 4.55
N ALA A 33 9.26 -3.75 4.52
CA ALA A 33 8.53 -4.18 5.70
C ALA A 33 9.21 -5.37 6.39
N ASP A 34 9.66 -6.37 5.63
CA ASP A 34 10.41 -7.52 6.16
C ASP A 34 11.69 -7.07 6.87
N LEU A 35 12.47 -6.17 6.25
CA LEU A 35 13.69 -5.63 6.85
C LEU A 35 13.41 -4.83 8.13
N TRP A 36 12.33 -4.03 8.14
CA TRP A 36 11.94 -3.30 9.33
C TRP A 36 11.57 -4.23 10.47
N TRP A 37 10.82 -5.30 10.19
CA TRP A 37 10.43 -6.27 11.20
C TRP A 37 11.64 -6.97 11.83
N GLN A 38 12.68 -7.25 11.03
CA GLN A 38 13.89 -7.92 11.51
C GLN A 38 14.78 -7.03 12.38
N THR A 39 14.84 -5.72 12.10
CA THR A 39 15.89 -4.84 12.67
C THR A 39 15.37 -3.60 13.40
N ALA A 40 14.14 -3.17 13.11
CA ALA A 40 13.45 -2.01 13.67
C ALA A 40 14.34 -0.77 13.94
N PRO A 41 15.13 -0.28 12.96
CA PRO A 41 16.17 0.72 13.21
C PRO A 41 15.61 2.14 13.42
N LEU A 42 14.36 2.38 13.03
CA LEU A 42 13.63 3.64 13.15
C LEU A 42 12.17 3.33 13.49
N THR A 43 11.39 4.37 13.80
CA THR A 43 9.93 4.24 13.82
C THR A 43 9.44 3.73 12.46
N MET A 44 8.36 2.95 12.47
CA MET A 44 7.82 2.32 11.26
C MET A 44 7.51 3.34 10.16
N ALA A 45 6.92 4.48 10.53
CA ALA A 45 6.60 5.56 9.59
C ALA A 45 7.87 6.18 8.99
N ALA A 46 8.85 6.54 9.82
CA ALA A 46 10.10 7.13 9.34
C ALA A 46 10.88 6.18 8.44
N TRP A 47 10.92 4.88 8.78
CA TRP A 47 11.54 3.87 7.91
C TRP A 47 10.85 3.76 6.56
N ARG A 48 9.52 3.63 6.56
CA ARG A 48 8.72 3.51 5.34
C ARG A 48 8.93 4.70 4.42
N ASP A 49 8.88 5.91 4.96
CA ASP A 49 9.01 7.14 4.17
C ASP A 49 10.43 7.28 3.62
N ASN A 50 11.48 7.05 4.42
CA ASN A 50 12.87 7.02 3.95
C ASN A 50 13.10 5.98 2.84
N ARG A 51 12.50 4.79 2.95
CA ARG A 51 12.64 3.73 1.94
C ARG A 51 11.94 4.07 0.64
N PHE A 52 10.80 4.75 0.71
CA PHE A 52 10.14 5.24 -0.49
C PHE A 52 10.96 6.36 -1.16
N ASP A 53 11.50 7.30 -0.38
CA ASP A 53 12.37 8.36 -0.88
C ASP A 53 13.61 7.81 -1.57
N ALA A 54 14.23 6.78 -0.99
CA ALA A 54 15.34 6.08 -1.62
C ALA A 54 14.93 5.37 -2.92
N LEU A 55 13.75 4.74 -2.96
CA LEU A 55 13.23 4.02 -4.13
C LEU A 55 12.98 4.96 -5.32
N GLN A 56 12.49 6.17 -5.07
CA GLN A 56 12.17 7.16 -6.10
C GLN A 56 13.35 8.08 -6.45
N SER A 57 14.44 8.03 -5.67
CA SER A 57 15.60 8.91 -5.88
C SER A 57 16.17 8.77 -7.29
N GLY A 58 16.33 9.90 -7.97
CA GLY A 58 16.84 9.96 -9.34
C GLY A 58 15.84 9.56 -10.43
N LEU A 59 14.59 9.20 -10.07
CA LEU A 59 13.54 8.89 -11.03
C LEU A 59 12.67 10.14 -11.24
N GLY A 60 12.73 10.73 -12.44
CA GLY A 60 12.03 11.96 -12.80
C GLY A 60 10.54 11.78 -13.08
N PHE A 61 9.79 11.24 -12.12
CA PHE A 61 8.32 11.12 -12.24
C PHE A 61 7.63 12.45 -12.00
N ASP A 62 6.49 12.65 -12.66
CA ASP A 62 5.59 13.75 -12.33
C ASP A 62 4.90 13.51 -10.96
N ALA A 63 4.25 14.55 -10.45
CA ALA A 63 3.63 14.52 -9.13
C ALA A 63 2.49 13.49 -9.02
N GLU A 64 1.70 13.29 -10.08
CA GLU A 64 0.58 12.34 -10.07
C GLU A 64 1.09 10.90 -9.97
N ALA A 65 2.08 10.54 -10.79
CA ALA A 65 2.75 9.26 -10.75
C ALA A 65 3.43 9.03 -9.39
N LEU A 66 4.04 10.06 -8.81
CA LEU A 66 4.66 10.00 -7.48
C LEU A 66 3.62 9.65 -6.39
N HIS A 67 2.48 10.36 -6.40
CA HIS A 67 1.40 10.12 -5.46
C HIS A 67 0.79 8.72 -5.59
N ALA A 68 0.59 8.25 -6.83
CA ALA A 68 0.07 6.91 -7.08
C ALA A 68 1.04 5.83 -6.57
N ARG A 69 2.34 5.99 -6.84
CA ARG A 69 3.40 5.09 -6.35
C ARG A 69 3.52 5.10 -4.83
N LYS A 70 3.48 6.27 -4.19
CA LYS A 70 3.52 6.39 -2.71
C LYS A 70 2.36 5.64 -2.08
N ARG A 71 1.16 5.84 -2.61
CA ARG A 71 -0.05 5.13 -2.13
C ARG A 71 0.13 3.61 -2.24
N THR A 72 0.60 3.12 -3.39
CA THR A 72 0.84 1.69 -3.58
C THR A 72 1.91 1.14 -2.64
N PHE A 73 3.00 1.87 -2.44
CA PHE A 73 4.06 1.50 -1.49
C PHE A 73 3.50 1.39 -0.07
N ASP A 74 2.74 2.39 0.38
CA ASP A 74 2.20 2.44 1.75
C ASP A 74 1.20 1.31 2.01
N ILE A 75 0.33 1.03 1.04
CA ILE A 75 -0.64 -0.07 1.14
C ILE A 75 0.08 -1.42 1.23
N ALA A 76 1.06 -1.68 0.35
CA ALA A 76 1.78 -2.94 0.32
C ALA A 76 2.66 -3.14 1.57
N PHE A 77 3.30 -2.07 2.05
CA PHE A 77 4.07 -2.07 3.30
C PHE A 77 3.18 -2.42 4.49
N ALA A 78 2.06 -1.70 4.65
CA ALA A 78 1.14 -1.92 5.77
C ALA A 78 0.51 -3.32 5.74
N ARG A 79 0.13 -3.79 4.56
CA ARG A 79 -0.39 -5.15 4.37
C ARG A 79 0.64 -6.19 4.82
N ARG A 80 1.91 -6.04 4.41
CA ARG A 80 2.96 -6.98 4.78
C ARG A 80 3.23 -6.99 6.29
N ILE A 81 3.27 -5.84 6.93
CA ILE A 81 3.36 -5.76 8.40
C ILE A 81 2.18 -6.48 9.05
N GLY A 82 0.95 -6.28 8.55
CA GLY A 82 -0.23 -6.99 9.03
C GLY A 82 -0.13 -8.51 8.88
N GLU A 83 0.37 -8.99 7.74
CA GLU A 83 0.62 -10.42 7.49
C GLU A 83 1.65 -11.00 8.46
N VAL A 84 2.73 -10.26 8.73
CA VAL A 84 3.77 -10.66 9.70
C VAL A 84 3.21 -10.72 11.13
N ILE A 85 2.46 -9.70 11.55
CA ILE A 85 1.81 -9.67 12.88
C ILE A 85 0.81 -10.82 13.03
N ALA A 86 0.02 -11.11 12.00
CA ALA A 86 -0.95 -12.20 12.00
C ALA A 86 -0.30 -13.60 11.96
N GLY A 87 1.02 -13.69 11.81
CA GLY A 87 1.73 -14.96 11.59
C GLY A 87 1.43 -15.61 10.24
N ALA A 88 0.79 -14.89 9.32
CA ALA A 88 0.44 -15.33 7.98
C ALA A 88 1.60 -15.16 6.97
N ALA A 89 2.59 -14.34 7.31
CA ALA A 89 3.87 -14.34 6.62
C ALA A 89 4.65 -15.61 7.03
N GLY A 90 4.83 -16.54 6.09
CA GLY A 90 5.77 -17.65 6.30
C GLY A 90 7.12 -17.10 6.77
N ARG A 91 7.75 -17.76 7.76
CA ARG A 91 9.06 -17.35 8.29
C ARG A 91 10.01 -17.19 7.10
N VAL A 92 10.50 -15.98 6.90
CA VAL A 92 11.56 -15.65 5.94
C VAL A 92 12.89 -16.10 6.52
#